data_AF-A0A0Q3LYV0-F1
#
_entry.id   AF-A0A0Q3LYV0-F1
#
_cell.length_a   1.000
_cell.length_b   1.000
_cell.length_c   1.000
_cell.angle_alpha   90.00
_cell.angle_beta   90.00
_cell.angle_gamma   90.00
#
_symmetry.space_group_name_H-M   'P 1'
#
loop_
_entity.id
_entity.type
_entity.pdbx_description
1 polymer ?
#
loop_
_entity_poly.entity_id
_entity_poly.type
_entity_poly.pdbx_seq_one_letter_code
_entity_poly.pdbx_strand_id
1 'polypeptide(L)'
;MNEYMKDDFFIKIETWHKPDLGTSENVHNLDPNTWKTVEVVHIDIADRTQVEPGAFLMTLELNWQDYKADEDPALFQSVKTKRGPLGPNWKKELATDEECPKMCAYKLVTIKFKWWGLQNKVENFIQKQEKRIFTNFHRQLFCWIDKWIDLTMEDIRRMEDETQKELEALRNQGQVRGTSAANDE
;
A
#
# COMPACT_ATOMS: atom_id res chain seq x y z
N MET A 1 13.22 11.66 11.15
CA MET A 1 12.78 11.89 12.54
C MET A 1 12.01 13.20 12.57
N ASN A 2 10.87 13.27 13.27
CA ASN A 2 10.12 14.54 13.35
C ASN A 2 10.88 15.51 14.27
N GLU A 3 11.21 16.71 13.77
CA GLU A 3 12.08 17.66 14.48
C GLU A 3 11.47 18.16 15.79
N TYR A 4 10.14 18.28 15.85
CA TYR A 4 9.42 18.77 17.03
C TYR A 4 9.27 17.67 18.09
N MET A 5 8.79 16.50 17.70
CA MET A 5 8.48 15.39 18.60
C MET A 5 9.70 14.54 18.98
N LYS A 6 10.83 14.69 18.29
CA LYS A 6 12.05 13.90 18.53
C LYS A 6 11.74 12.40 18.59
N ASP A 7 12.07 11.75 19.70
CA ASP A 7 11.88 10.31 19.92
C ASP A 7 10.44 9.93 20.30
N ASP A 8 9.58 10.91 20.56
CA ASP A 8 8.18 10.68 20.91
C ASP A 8 7.30 10.42 19.68
N PHE A 9 7.84 10.56 18.47
CA PHE A 9 7.17 10.14 17.24
C PHE A 9 8.10 9.44 16.25
N PHE A 10 7.71 8.24 15.85
CA PHE A 10 8.26 7.61 14.65
C PHE A 10 7.25 6.68 13.98
N ILE A 11 7.45 6.50 12.68
CA ILE A 11 6.85 5.44 11.86
C ILE A 11 8.04 4.66 11.28
N LYS A 12 8.08 3.35 11.53
CA LYS A 12 9.09 2.44 10.99
C LYS A 12 8.38 1.35 10.20
N ILE A 13 8.80 1.16 8.95
CA ILE A 13 8.28 0.11 8.07
C ILE A 13 9.45 -0.77 7.67
N GLU A 14 9.48 -2.00 8.19
CA GLU A 14 10.45 -3.02 7.83
C GLU A 14 9.77 -4.01 6.88
N THR A 15 10.35 -4.26 5.70
CA THR A 15 9.72 -5.11 4.69
C THR A 15 10.61 -6.28 4.30
N TRP A 16 10.05 -7.49 4.34
CA TRP A 16 10.59 -8.65 3.64
C TRP A 16 9.76 -8.96 2.40
N HIS A 17 10.41 -9.15 1.26
CA HIS A 17 9.77 -9.70 0.06
C HIS A 17 10.18 -11.17 -0.05
N LYS A 18 9.23 -12.09 0.01
CA LYS A 18 9.47 -13.55 -0.02
C LYS A 18 8.75 -14.20 -1.20
N PRO A 19 9.33 -15.23 -1.84
CA PRO A 19 8.70 -15.96 -2.93
C PRO A 19 7.69 -17.00 -2.38
N ASP A 20 6.76 -16.55 -1.55
CA ASP A 20 5.68 -17.37 -0.97
C ASP A 20 4.31 -16.67 -1.14
N LEU A 21 3.27 -17.25 -0.53
CA LEU A 21 1.90 -16.73 -0.57
C LEU A 21 1.44 -16.17 0.79
N GLY A 22 2.36 -15.63 1.59
CA GLY A 22 1.98 -15.05 2.89
C GLY A 22 1.86 -16.08 4.02
N THR A 23 2.43 -17.28 3.84
CA THR A 23 2.31 -18.40 4.80
C THR A 23 3.40 -18.43 5.87
N SER A 24 4.51 -17.71 5.67
CA SER A 24 5.58 -17.60 6.66
C SER A 24 5.17 -16.73 7.85
N GLU A 25 5.21 -17.27 9.06
CA GLU A 25 4.97 -16.52 10.30
C GLU A 25 6.25 -15.83 10.81
N ASN A 26 6.09 -14.68 11.48
CA ASN A 26 7.15 -13.94 12.16
C ASN A 26 8.46 -13.81 11.34
N VAL A 27 8.38 -13.48 10.04
CA VAL A 27 9.54 -13.41 9.14
C VAL A 27 10.61 -12.39 9.57
N HIS A 28 10.23 -11.45 10.43
CA HIS A 28 11.12 -10.43 11.01
C HIS A 28 11.87 -10.94 12.24
N ASN A 29 11.62 -12.18 12.68
CA ASN A 29 12.24 -12.82 13.84
C ASN A 29 12.11 -11.98 15.12
N LEU A 30 10.92 -11.41 15.35
CA LEU A 30 10.62 -10.71 16.59
C LEU A 30 10.64 -11.70 17.76
N ASP A 31 11.00 -11.22 18.95
CA ASP A 31 10.92 -12.05 20.14
C ASP A 31 9.46 -12.47 20.43
N PRO A 32 9.23 -13.60 21.11
CA PRO A 32 7.89 -14.14 21.31
C PRO A 32 6.91 -13.23 22.05
N ASN A 33 7.39 -12.29 22.87
CA ASN A 33 6.50 -11.38 23.61
C ASN A 33 6.05 -10.23 22.72
N THR A 34 6.96 -9.66 21.93
CA THR A 34 6.62 -8.64 20.93
C THR A 34 5.74 -9.22 19.84
N TRP A 35 6.03 -10.43 19.34
CA TRP A 35 5.21 -11.04 18.28
C TRP A 35 3.74 -11.21 18.67
N LYS A 36 3.46 -11.55 19.94
CA LYS A 36 2.08 -11.69 20.45
C LYS A 36 1.26 -10.41 20.39
N THR A 37 1.90 -9.25 20.35
CA THR A 37 1.20 -7.96 20.25
C THR A 37 1.01 -7.50 18.79
N VAL A 38 1.56 -8.24 17.82
CA VAL A 38 1.46 -7.89 16.40
C VAL A 38 0.13 -8.41 15.84
N GLU A 39 -0.66 -7.52 15.26
CA GLU A 39 -1.82 -7.87 14.46
C GLU A 39 -1.39 -8.15 13.01
N VAL A 40 -1.77 -9.31 12.47
CA VAL A 40 -1.52 -9.68 11.07
C VAL A 40 -2.71 -9.27 10.22
N VAL A 41 -2.52 -8.25 9.38
CA VAL A 41 -3.54 -7.76 8.43
C VAL A 41 -3.17 -8.20 7.02
N HIS A 42 -4.10 -8.87 6.34
CA HIS A 42 -3.95 -9.27 4.94
C HIS A 42 -4.56 -8.20 4.03
N ILE A 43 -3.79 -7.75 3.03
CA ILE A 43 -4.28 -6.86 1.97
C ILE A 43 -4.53 -7.71 0.72
N ASP A 44 -5.77 -7.67 0.23
CA ASP A 44 -6.15 -8.31 -1.04
C ASP A 44 -6.41 -7.23 -2.10
N ILE A 45 -5.50 -7.12 -3.06
CA ILE A 45 -5.57 -6.09 -4.10
C ILE A 45 -6.77 -6.25 -5.04
N ALA A 46 -7.38 -7.43 -5.11
CA ALA A 46 -8.58 -7.67 -5.93
C ALA A 46 -9.89 -7.41 -5.16
N ASP A 47 -9.83 -7.33 -3.83
CA ASP A 47 -11.00 -7.14 -2.98
C ASP A 47 -11.40 -5.65 -2.92
N ARG A 48 -12.45 -5.30 -3.66
CA ARG A 48 -12.99 -3.94 -3.69
C ARG A 48 -13.47 -3.44 -2.33
N THR A 49 -13.81 -4.33 -1.39
CA THR A 49 -14.28 -3.92 -0.06
C THR A 49 -13.16 -3.36 0.82
N GLN A 50 -11.89 -3.57 0.43
CA GLN A 50 -10.71 -3.04 1.13
C GLN A 50 -10.27 -1.67 0.62
N VAL A 51 -10.92 -1.13 -0.41
CA VAL A 51 -10.73 0.24 -0.87
C VAL A 51 -11.63 1.14 -0.03
N GLU A 52 -11.04 2.12 0.65
CA GLU A 52 -11.80 3.05 1.49
C GLU A 52 -12.88 3.77 0.64
N PRO A 53 -14.17 3.68 1.01
CA PRO A 53 -15.20 4.49 0.38
C PRO A 53 -14.90 5.95 0.72
N GLY A 54 -14.80 6.80 -0.31
CA GLY A 54 -14.47 8.22 -0.12
C GLY A 54 -15.45 8.87 0.84
N ALA A 55 -14.92 9.60 1.83
CA ALA A 55 -15.72 10.38 2.75
C ALA A 55 -16.24 11.65 2.03
N PHE A 56 -17.37 11.54 1.34
CA PHE A 56 -18.31 12.65 1.21
C PHE A 56 -19.73 12.15 0.85
N LEU A 57 -20.58 12.18 1.86
CA LEU A 57 -22.04 12.20 1.83
C LEU A 57 -22.82 11.10 1.08
N MET A 58 -23.74 10.56 1.87
CA MET A 58 -25.00 9.90 1.51
C MET A 58 -25.81 10.73 0.49
N THR A 59 -25.36 10.75 -0.76
CA THR A 59 -26.14 11.09 -1.95
C THR A 59 -25.79 10.07 -3.02
N LEU A 60 -26.78 9.68 -3.82
CA LEU A 60 -26.80 8.55 -4.78
C LEU A 60 -25.77 8.59 -5.94
N GLU A 61 -24.69 9.35 -5.80
CA GLU A 61 -23.57 9.39 -6.74
C GLU A 61 -22.31 9.06 -5.96
N LEU A 62 -21.87 7.81 -6.08
CA LEU A 62 -20.77 7.21 -5.35
C LEU A 62 -19.46 7.99 -5.58
N ASN A 63 -19.13 8.91 -4.68
CA ASN A 63 -17.82 9.57 -4.64
C ASN A 63 -16.79 8.65 -3.97
N TRP A 64 -16.37 7.60 -4.68
CA TRP A 64 -15.25 6.77 -4.26
C TRP A 64 -13.93 7.53 -4.48
N GLN A 65 -13.49 8.33 -3.51
CA GLN A 65 -12.28 9.16 -3.64
C GLN A 65 -11.02 8.37 -4.05
N ASP A 66 -10.91 7.10 -3.64
CA ASP A 66 -9.75 6.25 -3.98
C ASP A 66 -10.01 5.24 -5.10
N TYR A 67 -11.27 4.87 -5.36
CA TYR A 67 -11.53 3.88 -6.40
C TYR A 67 -11.42 4.53 -7.78
N LYS A 68 -10.56 3.96 -8.60
CA LYS A 68 -10.50 4.24 -10.03
C LYS A 68 -10.54 2.94 -10.80
N ALA A 69 -11.40 2.86 -11.81
CA ALA A 69 -11.60 1.62 -12.56
C ALA A 69 -10.35 1.18 -13.34
N ASP A 70 -9.50 2.13 -13.76
CA ASP A 70 -8.21 1.89 -14.41
C ASP A 70 -7.08 1.49 -13.45
N GLU A 71 -7.34 1.56 -12.14
CA GLU A 71 -6.48 1.09 -11.06
C GLU A 71 -7.11 -0.10 -10.32
N ASP A 72 -8.05 -0.83 -10.97
CA ASP A 72 -8.70 -2.01 -10.40
C ASP A 72 -8.15 -3.34 -10.97
N PRO A 73 -7.39 -4.12 -10.20
CA PRO A 73 -6.86 -5.42 -10.63
C PRO A 73 -7.94 -6.44 -11.01
N ALA A 74 -9.16 -6.28 -10.51
CA ALA A 74 -10.30 -7.13 -10.89
C ALA A 74 -10.85 -6.81 -12.29
N LEU A 75 -10.47 -5.69 -12.88
CA LEU A 75 -10.85 -5.26 -14.23
C LEU A 75 -9.67 -5.22 -15.22
N PHE A 76 -8.44 -5.11 -14.69
CA PHE A 76 -7.24 -4.96 -15.48
C PHE A 76 -6.65 -6.30 -15.94
N GLN A 77 -6.31 -6.40 -17.22
CA GLN A 77 -5.48 -7.47 -17.77
C GLN A 77 -4.27 -6.87 -18.49
N SER A 78 -3.08 -7.34 -18.15
CA SER A 78 -1.83 -6.95 -18.79
C SER A 78 -1.79 -7.42 -20.24
N VAL A 79 -1.47 -6.49 -21.16
CA VAL A 79 -1.29 -6.82 -22.57
C VAL A 79 0.01 -7.60 -22.78
N LYS A 80 1.07 -7.25 -22.04
CA LYS A 80 2.41 -7.85 -22.17
C LYS A 80 2.53 -9.22 -21.52
N THR A 81 1.97 -9.39 -20.32
CA THR A 81 2.15 -10.60 -19.50
C THR A 81 0.91 -11.50 -19.45
N LYS A 82 -0.24 -11.02 -19.91
CA LYS A 82 -1.56 -11.69 -19.83
C LYS A 82 -2.09 -11.93 -18.41
N ARG A 83 -1.38 -11.46 -17.37
CA ARG A 83 -1.82 -11.53 -15.97
C ARG A 83 -3.06 -10.66 -15.75
N GLY A 84 -3.93 -11.13 -14.87
CA GLY A 84 -5.24 -10.52 -14.62
C GLY A 84 -6.28 -10.88 -15.69
N PRO A 85 -7.56 -10.50 -15.48
CA PRO A 85 -8.08 -9.85 -14.28
C PRO A 85 -8.07 -10.78 -13.07
N LEU A 86 -7.91 -10.20 -11.87
CA LEU A 86 -7.89 -10.95 -10.61
C LEU A 86 -9.31 -11.16 -10.10
N GLY A 87 -9.86 -12.37 -10.27
CA GLY A 87 -11.16 -12.74 -9.73
C GLY A 87 -11.13 -13.08 -8.23
N PRO A 88 -12.28 -13.34 -7.58
CA PRO A 88 -12.35 -13.63 -6.14
C PRO A 88 -11.51 -14.83 -5.67
N ASN A 89 -11.19 -15.76 -6.56
CA ASN A 89 -10.38 -16.95 -6.26
C ASN A 89 -8.92 -16.84 -6.75
N TRP A 90 -8.47 -15.67 -7.18
CA TRP A 90 -7.15 -15.49 -7.82
C TRP A 90 -5.99 -16.04 -6.99
N LYS A 91 -6.05 -15.94 -5.64
CA LYS A 91 -5.02 -16.50 -4.74
C LYS A 91 -4.95 -18.03 -4.79
N LYS A 92 -6.09 -18.70 -4.92
CA LYS A 92 -6.14 -20.17 -5.05
C LYS A 92 -5.64 -20.62 -6.42
N GLU A 93 -6.05 -19.91 -7.46
CA GLU A 93 -5.59 -20.14 -8.84
C GLU A 93 -4.07 -19.95 -8.95
N LEU A 94 -3.54 -18.86 -8.37
CA LEU A 94 -2.10 -18.58 -8.31
C LEU A 94 -1.31 -19.63 -7.48
N ALA A 95 -1.94 -20.20 -6.46
CA ALA A 95 -1.29 -21.27 -5.68
C ALA A 95 -1.05 -22.53 -6.53
N THR A 96 -1.98 -22.84 -7.43
CA THR A 96 -1.90 -24.00 -8.34
C THR A 96 -1.10 -23.74 -9.62
N ASP A 97 -0.86 -22.47 -9.96
CA ASP A 97 -0.09 -22.07 -11.13
C ASP A 97 1.42 -22.08 -10.80
N GLU A 98 2.17 -22.98 -11.43
CA GLU A 98 3.63 -23.10 -11.27
C GLU A 98 4.41 -22.15 -12.17
N GLU A 99 3.82 -21.69 -13.28
CA GLU A 99 4.48 -20.82 -14.26
C GLU A 99 4.33 -19.34 -13.88
N CYS A 100 3.24 -18.99 -13.18
CA CYS A 100 3.02 -17.62 -12.74
C CYS A 100 3.85 -17.28 -11.49
N PRO A 101 4.74 -16.28 -11.55
CA PRO A 101 5.56 -15.91 -10.41
C PRO A 101 4.71 -15.29 -9.29
N LYS A 102 5.07 -15.61 -8.06
CA LYS A 102 4.35 -15.22 -6.84
C LYS A 102 5.31 -14.76 -5.76
N MET A 103 4.84 -13.83 -4.96
CA MET A 103 5.58 -13.28 -3.82
C MET A 103 4.62 -12.67 -2.79
N CYS A 104 5.08 -12.55 -1.55
CA CYS A 104 4.39 -11.79 -0.50
C CYS A 104 5.31 -10.73 0.12
N ALA A 105 4.77 -9.52 0.32
CA ALA A 105 5.46 -8.43 1.00
C ALA A 105 5.01 -8.38 2.46
N TYR A 106 5.89 -8.74 3.37
CA TYR A 106 5.67 -8.71 4.81
C TYR A 106 6.12 -7.37 5.38
N LYS A 107 5.20 -6.41 5.42
CA LYS A 107 5.44 -5.05 5.93
C LYS A 107 5.12 -4.97 7.43
N LEU A 108 6.14 -4.98 8.27
CA LEU A 108 6.01 -4.74 9.71
C LEU A 108 5.99 -3.23 9.95
N VAL A 109 4.83 -2.71 10.36
CA VAL A 109 4.63 -1.28 10.65
C VAL A 109 4.67 -1.07 12.16
N THR A 110 5.68 -0.35 12.64
CA THR A 110 5.80 0.07 14.04
C THR A 110 5.59 1.58 14.12
N ILE A 111 4.61 2.00 14.91
CA ILE A 111 4.32 3.41 15.15
C ILE A 111 4.51 3.68 16.64
N LYS A 112 5.16 4.80 16.94
CA LYS A 112 5.20 5.38 18.28
C LYS A 112 4.68 6.80 18.17
N PHE A 113 3.72 7.16 19.00
CA PHE A 113 3.26 8.53 19.17
C PHE A 113 2.95 8.79 20.64
N LYS A 114 3.93 9.32 21.38
CA LYS A 114 3.81 9.57 22.81
C LYS A 114 3.28 10.98 23.06
N TRP A 115 1.96 11.10 23.14
CA TRP A 115 1.29 12.35 23.51
C TRP A 115 0.13 12.07 24.48
N TRP A 116 0.12 12.78 25.60
CA TRP A 116 -0.90 12.58 26.64
C TRP A 116 -2.32 12.83 26.12
N GLY A 117 -3.18 11.81 26.21
CA GLY A 117 -4.58 11.88 25.77
C GLY A 117 -4.80 11.65 24.27
N LEU A 118 -3.75 11.52 23.46
CA LEU A 118 -3.87 11.34 22.00
C LEU A 118 -3.16 10.10 21.45
N GLN A 119 -2.31 9.43 22.23
CA GLN A 119 -1.49 8.28 21.80
C GLN A 119 -2.27 7.25 20.97
N ASN A 120 -3.18 6.52 21.59
CA ASN A 120 -3.89 5.42 20.92
C ASN A 120 -4.69 5.88 19.71
N LYS A 121 -5.29 7.09 19.76
CA LYS A 121 -6.06 7.63 18.65
C LYS A 121 -5.18 7.84 17.42
N VAL A 122 -4.04 8.51 17.61
CA VAL A 122 -3.12 8.85 16.51
C VAL A 122 -2.39 7.61 15.99
N GLU A 123 -1.95 6.70 16.87
CA GLU A 123 -1.31 5.45 16.45
C GLU A 123 -2.26 4.61 15.59
N ASN A 124 -3.52 4.46 16.00
CA ASN A 124 -4.54 3.74 15.23
C ASN A 124 -4.87 4.44 13.91
N PHE A 125 -4.98 5.77 13.91
CA PHE A 125 -5.21 6.55 12.70
C PHE A 125 -4.09 6.32 11.67
N ILE A 126 -2.82 6.39 12.10
CA ILE A 126 -1.69 6.16 11.22
C ILE A 126 -1.68 4.72 10.68
N GLN A 127 -1.96 3.70 11.52
CA GLN A 127 -2.08 2.32 11.04
C GLN A 127 -3.13 2.17 9.92
N LYS A 128 -4.30 2.82 10.08
CA LYS A 128 -5.33 2.83 9.04
C LYS A 128 -4.85 3.52 7.75
N GLN A 129 -4.15 4.64 7.86
CA GLN A 129 -3.61 5.34 6.69
C GLN A 129 -2.52 4.51 5.98
N GLU A 130 -1.62 3.86 6.72
CA GLU A 130 -0.61 2.96 6.14
C GLU A 130 -1.26 1.78 5.39
N LYS A 131 -2.30 1.17 5.98
CA LYS A 131 -3.09 0.13 5.31
C LYS A 131 -3.71 0.65 4.01
N ARG A 132 -4.37 1.83 4.05
CA ARG A 132 -4.96 2.48 2.87
C ARG A 132 -3.92 2.75 1.78
N ILE A 133 -2.76 3.29 2.16
CA ILE A 133 -1.63 3.54 1.24
C ILE A 133 -1.16 2.24 0.60
N PHE A 134 -0.92 1.19 1.38
CA PHE A 134 -0.50 -0.10 0.83
C PHE A 134 -1.55 -0.71 -0.10
N THR A 135 -2.83 -0.66 0.24
CA THR A 135 -3.90 -1.16 -0.64
C THR A 135 -3.88 -0.45 -1.99
N ASN A 136 -3.91 0.88 -1.99
CA ASN A 136 -3.97 1.67 -3.22
C ASN A 136 -2.68 1.53 -4.03
N PHE A 137 -1.53 1.58 -3.37
CA PHE A 137 -0.22 1.45 -4.03
C PHE A 137 -0.08 0.12 -4.76
N HIS A 138 -0.40 -1.02 -4.13
CA HIS A 138 -0.22 -2.32 -4.78
C HIS A 138 -1.27 -2.59 -5.87
N ARG A 139 -2.48 -2.01 -5.76
CA ARG A 139 -3.47 -2.01 -6.84
C ARG A 139 -2.94 -1.28 -8.08
N GLN A 140 -2.41 -0.08 -7.90
CA GLN A 140 -1.75 0.70 -8.96
C GLN A 140 -0.55 -0.03 -9.54
N LEU A 141 0.33 -0.57 -8.68
CA LEU A 141 1.53 -1.31 -9.10
C LEU A 141 1.17 -2.49 -10.02
N PHE A 142 0.12 -3.25 -9.70
CA PHE A 142 -0.35 -4.33 -10.57
C PHE A 142 -0.93 -3.79 -11.89
N CYS A 143 -1.82 -2.80 -11.83
CA CYS A 143 -2.47 -2.24 -13.04
C CYS A 143 -1.49 -1.49 -13.96
N TRP A 144 -0.32 -1.10 -13.45
CA TRP A 144 0.73 -0.45 -14.22
C TRP A 144 1.82 -1.40 -14.68
N ILE A 145 1.66 -2.73 -14.52
CA ILE A 145 2.69 -3.72 -14.91
C ILE A 145 3.20 -3.52 -16.34
N ASP A 146 2.32 -3.22 -17.30
CA ASP A 146 2.73 -2.99 -18.69
C ASP A 146 3.65 -1.77 -18.87
N LYS A 147 3.60 -0.80 -17.94
CA LYS A 147 4.44 0.40 -17.95
C LYS A 147 5.83 0.14 -17.39
N TRP A 148 5.98 -0.80 -16.45
CA TRP A 148 7.23 -0.99 -15.71
C TRP A 148 7.93 -2.34 -15.92
N ILE A 149 7.26 -3.37 -16.44
CA ILE A 149 7.79 -4.74 -16.50
C ILE A 149 9.07 -4.90 -17.35
N ASP A 150 9.25 -4.05 -18.36
CA ASP A 150 10.42 -4.08 -19.25
C ASP A 150 11.51 -3.08 -18.83
N LEU A 151 11.32 -2.35 -17.73
CA LEU A 151 12.29 -1.38 -17.26
C LEU A 151 13.49 -2.07 -16.63
N THR A 152 14.68 -1.60 -16.99
CA THR A 152 15.91 -2.01 -16.31
C THR A 152 16.11 -1.18 -15.04
N MET A 153 16.95 -1.64 -14.12
CA MET A 153 17.34 -0.84 -12.95
C MET A 153 18.03 0.47 -13.31
N GLU A 154 18.67 0.55 -14.48
CA GLU A 154 19.25 1.79 -15.00
C GLU A 154 18.16 2.78 -15.40
N ASP A 155 17.10 2.31 -16.06
CA ASP A 155 15.94 3.14 -16.40
C ASP A 155 15.24 3.67 -15.14
N ILE A 156 15.09 2.82 -14.12
CA ILE A 156 14.53 3.21 -12.81
C ILE A 156 15.33 4.36 -12.21
N ARG A 157 16.66 4.24 -12.13
CA ARG A 157 17.52 5.30 -11.57
C ARG A 157 17.41 6.62 -12.35
N ARG A 158 17.37 6.55 -13.67
CA ARG A 158 17.18 7.74 -14.51
C ARG A 158 15.83 8.42 -14.23
N MET A 159 14.76 7.64 -14.12
CA MET A 159 13.43 8.20 -13.80
C MET A 159 13.35 8.73 -12.37
N GLU A 160 14.05 8.13 -11.40
CA GLU A 160 14.14 8.66 -10.04
C GLU A 160 14.76 10.07 -10.06
N ASP A 161 15.87 10.27 -10.79
CA ASP A 161 16.53 11.57 -10.93
C ASP A 161 15.63 12.63 -11.62
N GLU A 162 14.88 12.23 -12.65
CA GLU A 162 13.93 13.09 -13.35
C GLU A 162 12.74 13.45 -12.46
N THR A 163 12.15 12.44 -11.81
CA THR A 163 10.99 12.59 -10.91
C THR A 163 11.34 13.46 -9.72
N GLN A 164 12.56 13.36 -9.16
CA GLN A 164 13.01 14.23 -8.08
C GLN A 164 12.92 15.71 -8.49
N LYS A 165 13.43 16.06 -9.67
CA LYS A 165 13.41 17.45 -10.17
C LYS A 165 11.99 17.94 -10.41
N GLU A 166 11.14 17.11 -11.01
CA GLU A 166 9.73 17.43 -11.25
C GLU A 166 8.96 17.64 -9.95
N LEU A 167 9.15 16.77 -8.95
CA LEU A 167 8.50 16.88 -7.65
C LEU A 167 8.94 18.14 -6.90
N GLU A 168 10.22 18.52 -6.97
CA GLU A 168 10.71 19.78 -6.40
C GLU A 168 10.06 21.00 -7.07
N ALA A 169 9.92 21.00 -8.40
CA ALA A 169 9.26 22.06 -9.14
C ALA A 169 7.76 22.15 -8.78
N LEU A 170 7.06 21.01 -8.77
CA LEU A 170 5.64 20.93 -8.43
C LEU A 170 5.36 21.31 -6.98
N ARG A 171 6.26 20.99 -6.04
CA ARG A 171 6.13 21.43 -4.65
C ARG A 171 6.19 22.96 -4.53
N ASN A 172 7.02 23.61 -5.35
CA ASN A 172 7.23 25.05 -5.29
C ASN A 172 6.18 25.85 -6.09
N GLN A 173 5.60 25.27 -7.15
CA GLN A 173 4.75 25.98 -8.13
C GLN A 173 3.36 25.37 -8.35
N GLY A 174 3.13 24.15 -7.88
CA GLY A 174 1.90 23.39 -8.12
C GLY A 174 0.80 23.67 -7.10
N GLN A 175 -0.40 23.16 -7.41
CA GLN A 175 -1.54 23.14 -6.48
C GLN A 175 -1.54 21.83 -5.67
N VAL A 176 -2.16 21.89 -4.48
CA VAL A 176 -2.38 20.70 -3.65
C VAL A 176 -3.23 19.69 -4.41
N ARG A 177 -2.77 18.43 -4.47
CA ARG A 177 -3.41 17.33 -5.20
C ARG A 177 -3.10 15.99 -4.53
N GLY A 178 -3.82 14.94 -4.93
CA GLY A 178 -3.63 13.58 -4.42
C GLY A 178 -4.59 13.24 -3.28
N THR A 179 -4.23 12.23 -2.49
CA THR A 179 -5.07 11.69 -1.42
C THR A 179 -5.14 12.63 -0.23
N SER A 180 -6.35 13.00 0.19
CA SER A 180 -6.60 13.63 1.48
C SER A 180 -6.73 12.58 2.60
N ALA A 181 -6.29 12.94 3.81
CA ALA A 181 -6.51 12.11 4.99
C ALA A 181 -7.99 11.76 5.13
N ALA A 182 -8.29 10.50 5.48
CA ALA A 182 -9.65 10.11 5.84
C ALA A 182 -10.05 10.84 7.13
N ASN A 183 -11.29 11.34 7.24
CA ASN A 183 -11.76 11.96 8.46
C ASN A 183 -11.98 10.88 9.54
N ASP A 184 -11.48 11.13 10.75
CA ASP A 184 -11.87 10.38 11.96
C ASP A 184 -13.30 10.81 12.36
N GLU A 185 -14.32 10.23 11.74
CA GLU A 185 -15.68 10.21 12.31
C GLU A 185 -15.86 8.97 13.22
#